data_AF-A0A2N7XCV1-F1
#
_entry.id   AF-A0A2N7XCV1-F1
#
_cell.length_a   1.000
_cell.length_b   1.000
_cell.length_c   1.000
_cell.angle_alpha   90.00
_cell.angle_beta   90.00
_cell.angle_gamma   90.00
#
_symmetry.space_group_name_H-M   'P 1'
#
loop_
_entity.id
_entity.type
_entity.pdbx_description
1 polymer ?
#
loop_
_entity_poly.entity_id
_entity_poly.type
_entity_poly.pdbx_seq_one_letter_code
_entity_poly.pdbx_strand_id
1 'polypeptide(L)'
;MGGKTFTDFNQTARPASEANASQPTLISDRVTAKADASGKILPNGNMVDVHAEIGVLQQAYNAAKTQGADMAMSVAGKDVCGFCKGDIEAAAEKAGLKSLTAQAIDDVTGLPKTYTWVPGMRSIKETP
;
A
#
# COMPACT_ATOMS: atom_id res chain seq x y z
N MET A 1 7.62 -9.86 7.11
CA MET A 1 8.40 -8.96 7.99
C MET A 1 8.40 -9.48 9.42
N GLY A 2 9.56 -9.47 10.10
CA GLY A 2 9.63 -9.87 11.52
C GLY A 2 9.07 -11.27 11.82
N GLY A 3 9.29 -12.22 10.91
CA GLY A 3 8.76 -13.60 10.99
C GLY A 3 7.26 -13.75 10.70
N LYS A 4 6.53 -12.67 10.38
CA LYS A 4 5.11 -12.71 10.00
C LYS A 4 4.90 -12.37 8.53
N THR A 5 3.91 -13.03 7.94
CA THR A 5 3.37 -12.73 6.62
C THR A 5 1.99 -12.13 6.79
N PHE A 6 1.70 -11.07 6.03
CA PHE A 6 0.41 -10.40 5.97
C PHE A 6 -0.09 -10.50 4.53
N THR A 7 -1.39 -10.68 4.36
CA THR A 7 -2.03 -10.84 3.06
C THR A 7 -3.28 -9.98 3.02
N ASP A 8 -3.48 -9.28 1.92
CA ASP A 8 -4.70 -8.54 1.65
C ASP A 8 -5.12 -8.80 0.20
N PHE A 9 -6.37 -8.49 -0.13
CA PHE A 9 -6.99 -8.77 -1.41
C PHE A 9 -7.51 -7.48 -2.03
N ASN A 10 -7.83 -7.52 -3.32
CA ASN A 10 -8.55 -6.40 -3.94
C ASN A 10 -9.93 -6.22 -3.26
N GLN A 11 -10.52 -5.02 -3.41
CA GLN A 11 -11.74 -4.65 -2.67
C GLN A 11 -12.89 -5.64 -2.90
N THR A 12 -12.98 -6.23 -4.10
CA THR A 12 -14.05 -7.18 -4.46
C THR A 12 -13.84 -8.59 -3.91
N ALA A 13 -12.61 -8.96 -3.54
CA ALA A 13 -12.27 -10.27 -3.00
C ALA A 13 -11.97 -10.24 -1.49
N ARG A 14 -11.88 -9.05 -0.88
CA ARG A 14 -11.65 -8.91 0.57
C ARG A 14 -12.82 -9.50 1.36
N PRO A 15 -12.56 -10.31 2.41
CA PRO A 15 -13.60 -10.76 3.32
C PRO A 15 -14.38 -9.58 3.92
N ALA A 16 -15.71 -9.70 4.03
CA ALA A 16 -16.56 -8.63 4.57
C ALA A 16 -16.16 -8.22 6.00
N SER A 17 -15.60 -9.15 6.79
CA SER A 17 -15.07 -8.88 8.13
C SER A 17 -13.84 -7.97 8.14
N GLU A 18 -13.12 -7.88 7.02
CA GLU A 18 -11.89 -7.07 6.87
C GLU A 18 -12.17 -5.75 6.11
N ALA A 19 -13.31 -5.65 5.42
CA ALA A 19 -13.76 -4.46 4.69
C ALA A 19 -14.47 -3.46 5.62
N ASN A 20 -13.71 -2.74 6.45
CA ASN A 20 -14.26 -1.83 7.46
C ASN A 20 -14.16 -0.35 7.07
N ALA A 21 -15.28 0.26 6.65
CA ALA A 21 -15.34 1.68 6.30
C ALA A 21 -15.07 2.64 7.48
N SER A 22 -15.30 2.18 8.72
CA SER A 22 -15.04 2.98 9.93
C SER A 22 -13.57 2.93 10.36
N GLN A 23 -12.75 2.10 9.72
CA GLN A 23 -11.33 2.03 10.00
C GLN A 23 -10.56 2.86 8.96
N PRO A 24 -10.10 4.08 9.31
CA PRO A 24 -9.24 4.86 8.42
C PRO A 24 -7.89 4.16 8.23
N THR A 25 -7.28 4.37 7.06
CA THR A 25 -5.88 3.98 6.85
C THR A 25 -4.94 5.01 7.45
N LEU A 26 -3.65 4.67 7.58
CA LEU A 26 -2.58 5.60 7.97
C LEU A 26 -2.55 6.88 7.12
N ILE A 27 -3.00 6.81 5.87
CA ILE A 27 -2.94 7.90 4.90
C ILE A 27 -4.30 8.55 4.65
N SER A 28 -5.31 8.29 5.48
CA SER A 28 -6.67 8.83 5.32
C SER A 28 -6.68 10.35 5.08
N ASP A 29 -5.89 11.11 5.84
CA ASP A 29 -5.84 12.57 5.73
C ASP A 29 -5.26 13.02 4.38
N ARG A 30 -4.25 12.30 3.89
CA ARG A 30 -3.64 12.56 2.57
C ARG A 30 -4.64 12.26 1.46
N VAL A 31 -5.37 11.15 1.56
CA VAL A 31 -6.38 10.77 0.57
C VAL A 31 -7.52 11.78 0.57
N THR A 32 -7.98 12.21 1.75
CA THR A 32 -9.01 13.25 1.91
C THR A 32 -8.57 14.56 1.24
N ALA A 33 -7.36 15.05 1.53
CA ALA A 33 -6.84 16.26 0.90
C ALA A 33 -6.74 16.15 -0.64
N LYS A 34 -6.35 14.98 -1.17
CA LYS A 34 -6.33 14.72 -2.62
C LYS A 34 -7.74 14.67 -3.21
N ALA A 35 -8.70 14.09 -2.50
CA ALA A 35 -10.10 14.01 -2.93
C ALA A 35 -10.71 15.42 -2.99
N ASP A 36 -10.51 16.23 -1.95
CA ASP A 36 -10.97 17.62 -1.89
C ASP A 36 -10.37 18.47 -3.03
N ALA A 37 -9.07 18.32 -3.30
CA ALA A 37 -8.39 19.07 -4.35
C ALA A 37 -8.80 18.65 -5.77
N SER A 38 -9.20 17.38 -5.97
CA SER A 38 -9.53 16.84 -7.29
C SER A 38 -11.03 16.74 -7.57
N GLY A 39 -11.87 16.83 -6.54
CA GLY A 39 -13.31 16.55 -6.61
C GLY A 39 -13.63 15.08 -6.93
N LYS A 40 -12.67 14.17 -6.81
CA LYS A 40 -12.83 12.75 -7.16
C LYS A 40 -12.89 11.87 -5.92
N ILE A 41 -13.63 10.77 -6.02
CA ILE A 41 -13.55 9.68 -5.06
C ILE A 41 -12.23 8.93 -5.34
N LEU A 42 -11.39 8.79 -4.31
CA LEU A 42 -10.09 8.14 -4.40
C LEU A 42 -10.05 6.94 -3.44
N PRO A 43 -9.36 5.85 -3.82
CA PRO A 43 -9.20 4.68 -2.95
C PRO A 43 -8.20 4.97 -1.80
N ASN A 44 -8.01 3.98 -0.93
CA ASN A 44 -7.00 3.97 0.15
C ASN A 44 -7.30 4.88 1.35
N GLY A 45 -8.50 5.46 1.45
CA GLY A 45 -8.87 6.32 2.57
C GLY A 45 -9.25 5.53 3.83
N ASN A 46 -9.84 4.36 3.65
CA ASN A 46 -10.30 3.48 4.73
C ASN A 46 -10.20 2.00 4.31
N MET A 47 -10.41 1.06 5.23
CA MET A 47 -10.25 -0.37 4.94
C MET A 47 -11.31 -0.98 4.01
N VAL A 48 -12.40 -0.27 3.70
CA VAL A 48 -13.39 -0.73 2.69
C VAL A 48 -12.86 -0.56 1.27
N ASP A 49 -12.26 0.59 0.98
CA ASP A 49 -11.83 0.99 -0.36
C ASP A 49 -10.31 0.88 -0.56
N VAL A 50 -9.58 0.44 0.46
CA VAL A 50 -8.13 0.28 0.36
C VAL A 50 -7.76 -0.79 -0.67
N HIS A 51 -6.76 -0.49 -1.49
CA HIS A 51 -6.12 -1.48 -2.33
C HIS A 51 -5.21 -2.40 -1.51
N ALA A 52 -4.95 -3.61 -2.01
CA ALA A 52 -4.25 -4.65 -1.27
C ALA A 52 -2.86 -4.20 -0.78
N GLU A 53 -2.13 -3.40 -1.57
CA GLU A 53 -0.78 -2.95 -1.21
C GLU A 53 -0.79 -2.06 0.04
N ILE A 54 -1.76 -1.15 0.13
CA ILE A 54 -1.93 -0.28 1.30
C ILE A 54 -2.55 -1.07 2.47
N GLY A 55 -3.46 -1.99 2.19
CA GLY A 55 -4.09 -2.85 3.18
C GLY A 55 -3.07 -3.73 3.92
N VAL A 56 -2.16 -4.39 3.20
CA VAL A 56 -1.05 -5.16 3.78
C VAL A 56 -0.18 -4.29 4.70
N LEU A 57 0.13 -3.07 4.27
CA LEU A 57 0.93 -2.14 5.07
C LEU A 57 0.18 -1.71 6.34
N GLN A 58 -1.12 -1.44 6.23
CA GLN A 58 -1.97 -1.14 7.39
C GLN A 58 -2.03 -2.32 8.37
N GLN A 59 -2.19 -3.56 7.89
CA GLN A 59 -2.18 -4.75 8.72
C GLN A 59 -0.84 -4.91 9.46
N ALA A 60 0.29 -4.73 8.77
CA ALA A 60 1.61 -4.79 9.37
C ALA A 60 1.83 -3.71 10.44
N TYR A 61 1.32 -2.50 10.19
CA TYR A 61 1.36 -1.40 11.16
C TYR A 61 0.51 -1.72 12.40
N ASN A 62 -0.74 -2.16 12.21
CA ASN A 62 -1.62 -2.55 13.32
C ASN A 62 -1.02 -3.66 14.19
N ALA A 63 -0.20 -4.52 13.59
CA ALA A 63 0.54 -5.58 14.29
C ALA A 63 1.86 -5.12 14.95
N ALA A 64 2.15 -3.81 14.94
CA ALA A 64 3.38 -3.19 15.45
C ALA A 64 4.67 -3.81 14.87
N LYS A 65 4.68 -4.08 13.55
CA LYS A 65 5.82 -4.70 12.84
C LYS A 65 6.60 -3.78 11.90
N THR A 66 6.18 -2.52 11.76
CA THR A 66 6.74 -1.60 10.76
C THR A 66 7.88 -0.73 11.28
N GLN A 67 7.87 -0.33 12.56
CA GLN A 67 8.83 0.62 13.09
C GLN A 67 10.29 0.17 12.88
N GLY A 68 11.05 0.96 12.12
CA GLY A 68 12.47 0.73 11.81
C GLY A 68 12.75 -0.51 10.95
N ALA A 69 11.72 -1.14 10.40
CA ALA A 69 11.84 -2.42 9.70
C ALA A 69 11.90 -2.25 8.18
N ASP A 70 12.54 -3.22 7.52
CA ASP A 70 12.53 -3.36 6.07
C ASP A 70 11.31 -4.20 5.65
N MET A 71 10.49 -3.69 4.72
CA MET A 71 9.31 -4.38 4.18
C MET A 71 9.61 -4.97 2.81
N ALA A 72 9.24 -6.24 2.60
CA ALA A 72 9.16 -6.84 1.28
C ALA A 72 7.73 -7.33 1.06
N MET A 73 7.14 -6.98 -0.10
CA MET A 73 5.81 -7.43 -0.50
C MET A 73 5.83 -7.95 -1.94
N SER A 74 4.90 -8.86 -2.23
CA SER A 74 4.62 -9.34 -3.58
C SER A 74 3.19 -8.96 -3.96
N VAL A 75 3.02 -8.35 -5.13
CA VAL A 75 1.76 -7.90 -5.70
C VAL A 75 1.43 -8.81 -6.86
N ALA A 76 0.26 -9.46 -6.80
CA ALA A 76 -0.19 -10.42 -7.80
C ALA A 76 -1.42 -9.90 -8.54
N GLY A 77 -1.63 -10.40 -9.76
CA GLY A 77 -2.78 -10.09 -10.60
C GLY A 77 -2.62 -8.86 -11.49
N LYS A 78 -2.10 -7.74 -10.96
CA LYS A 78 -1.80 -6.51 -11.71
C LYS A 78 -0.57 -5.78 -11.17
N ASP A 79 0.01 -4.91 -11.99
CA ASP A 79 1.07 -3.99 -11.56
C ASP A 79 0.55 -3.01 -10.49
N VAL A 80 1.47 -2.41 -9.73
CA VAL A 80 1.15 -1.38 -8.74
C VAL A 80 0.56 -0.16 -9.45
N CYS A 81 -0.71 0.15 -9.15
CA CYS A 81 -1.40 1.22 -9.86
C CYS A 81 -0.86 2.62 -9.50
N GLY A 82 -1.14 3.61 -10.36
CA GLY A 82 -0.64 4.97 -10.19
C GLY A 82 -1.04 5.64 -8.86
N PHE A 83 -2.21 5.32 -8.31
CA PHE A 83 -2.63 5.79 -6.99
C PHE A 83 -1.73 5.20 -5.89
N CYS A 84 -1.54 3.87 -5.92
CA CYS A 84 -0.74 3.15 -4.93
C CYS A 84 0.74 3.58 -4.93
N LYS A 85 1.34 3.94 -6.07
CA LYS A 85 2.78 4.31 -6.12
C LYS A 85 3.14 5.46 -5.17
N GLY A 86 2.30 6.49 -5.09
CA GLY A 86 2.48 7.63 -4.19
C GLY A 86 1.85 7.43 -2.81
N ASP A 87 0.90 6.52 -2.68
CA ASP A 87 0.26 6.22 -1.39
C ASP A 87 1.08 5.24 -0.55
N ILE A 88 1.79 4.30 -1.19
CA ILE A 88 2.71 3.37 -0.53
C ILE A 88 3.85 4.13 0.14
N GLU A 89 4.38 5.17 -0.52
CA GLU A 89 5.37 6.07 0.07
C GLU A 89 4.85 6.70 1.36
N ALA A 90 3.71 7.38 1.30
CA ALA A 90 3.16 8.06 2.45
C ALA A 90 2.77 7.09 3.59
N ALA A 91 2.30 5.89 3.23
CA ALA A 91 1.96 4.86 4.20
C ALA A 91 3.22 4.30 4.85
N ALA A 92 4.27 4.03 4.07
CA ALA A 92 5.56 3.53 4.56
C ALA A 92 6.24 4.52 5.51
N GLU A 93 6.27 5.80 5.14
CA GLU A 93 6.80 6.89 5.97
C GLU A 93 6.05 6.98 7.30
N LYS A 94 4.71 7.06 7.26
CA LYS A 94 3.88 7.13 8.47
C LYS A 94 3.97 5.87 9.34
N ALA A 95 4.18 4.71 8.73
CA ALA A 95 4.37 3.45 9.44
C ALA A 95 5.78 3.32 10.06
N GLY A 96 6.69 4.27 9.78
CA GLY A 96 8.05 4.27 10.28
C GLY A 96 8.94 3.19 9.66
N LEU A 97 8.66 2.76 8.43
CA LEU A 97 9.49 1.80 7.71
C LEU A 97 10.88 2.38 7.39
N LYS A 98 11.90 1.53 7.44
CA LYS A 98 13.26 1.86 7.00
C LYS A 98 13.41 1.75 5.48
N SER A 99 12.75 0.78 4.88
CA SER A 99 12.68 0.59 3.43
C SER A 99 11.45 -0.25 3.04
N LEU A 100 11.05 -0.16 1.77
CA LEU A 100 10.01 -1.00 1.19
C LEU A 100 10.42 -1.46 -0.21
N THR A 101 10.31 -2.76 -0.45
CA THR A 101 10.45 -3.38 -1.77
C THR A 101 9.14 -4.07 -2.15
N ALA A 102 8.61 -3.75 -3.32
CA ALA A 102 7.42 -4.39 -3.88
C ALA A 102 7.79 -5.09 -5.19
N GLN A 103 7.52 -6.39 -5.26
CA GLN A 103 7.64 -7.18 -6.49
C GLN A 103 6.25 -7.33 -7.10
N ALA A 104 6.05 -6.85 -8.31
CA ALA A 104 4.79 -6.98 -9.03
C ALA A 104 4.99 -7.74 -10.35
N ILE A 105 3.90 -8.18 -10.96
CA ILE A 105 3.88 -8.67 -12.33
C ILE A 105 3.13 -7.65 -13.18
N ASP A 106 3.76 -7.18 -14.25
CA ASP A 106 3.11 -6.31 -15.23
C ASP A 106 2.04 -7.09 -16.00
N ASP A 107 0.79 -6.63 -15.93
CA ASP A 107 -0.37 -7.33 -16.50
C ASP A 107 -0.47 -7.20 -18.03
N VAL A 108 0.39 -6.40 -18.66
CA VAL A 108 0.44 -6.23 -20.13
C VAL A 108 1.52 -7.12 -20.75
N THR A 109 2.69 -7.18 -20.13
CA THR A 109 3.89 -7.86 -20.62
C THR A 109 4.15 -9.21 -19.93
N GLY A 110 3.56 -9.43 -18.75
CA GLY A 110 3.81 -10.60 -17.91
C GLY A 110 5.18 -10.62 -17.24
N LEU A 111 5.96 -9.54 -17.37
CA LEU A 111 7.31 -9.46 -16.81
C LEU A 111 7.30 -9.00 -15.35
N PRO A 112 8.25 -9.49 -14.53
CA PRO A 112 8.39 -9.02 -13.16
C PRO A 112 8.87 -7.56 -13.14
N LYS A 113 8.31 -6.77 -12.23
CA LYS A 113 8.76 -5.42 -11.90
C LYS A 113 9.11 -5.34 -10.43
N THR A 114 10.24 -4.71 -10.14
CA THR A 114 10.64 -4.41 -8.76
C THR A 114 10.53 -2.92 -8.53
N TYR A 115 9.85 -2.56 -7.45
CA TYR A 115 9.78 -1.19 -6.96
C TYR A 115 10.46 -1.09 -5.60
N THR A 116 11.19 0.00 -5.40
CA THR A 116 11.82 0.29 -4.12
C THR A 116 11.43 1.67 -3.60
N TRP A 117 11.49 1.80 -2.28
CA TRP A 117 11.30 3.05 -1.55
C TRP A 117 12.17 3.08 -0.30
N VAL A 118 12.71 4.27 -0.01
CA VAL A 118 13.39 4.63 1.24
C VAL A 118 12.95 6.04 1.67
N PRO A 119 13.09 6.40 2.96
CA PRO A 119 12.74 7.73 3.46
C PRO A 119 13.33 8.86 2.60
N GLY A 120 12.51 9.87 2.32
CA GLY A 120 12.85 11.01 1.46
C GLY A 120 12.44 10.85 -0.02
N MET A 121 12.06 9.66 -0.47
CA MET A 121 11.45 9.46 -1.79
C MET A 121 9.97 9.89 -1.79
N ARG A 122 9.47 10.45 -2.91
CA ARG A 122 8.07 10.91 -3.06
C ARG A 122 7.11 9.86 -3.64
N SER A 123 7.64 8.72 -4.08
CA SER A 123 6.90 7.57 -4.61
C SER A 123 7.83 6.36 -4.58
N ILE A 124 7.27 5.16 -4.66
CA ILE A 124 8.07 3.99 -5.05
C ILE A 124 8.64 4.21 -6.47
N LYS A 125 9.84 3.69 -6.74
CA LYS A 125 10.50 3.78 -8.05
C LYS A 125 10.81 2.40 -8.56
N GLU A 126 10.55 2.19 -9.85
CA GLU A 126 10.95 0.97 -10.53
C GLU A 126 12.48 0.89 -10.57
N THR A 127 13.02 -0.26 -10.22
CA THR A 127 14.44 -0.55 -10.26
C THR A 127 14.71 -1.64 -11.30
N PRO A 128 15.79 -1.49 -12.11
CA PRO A 128 16.20 -2.50 -13.10
C PRO A 128 16.44 -3.88 -12.50
#